data_AF-A0A5J4NP31-F1
#
_entry.id   AF-A0A5J4NP31-F1
#
_cell.length_a   1.000
_cell.length_b   1.000
_cell.length_c   1.000
_cell.angle_alpha   90.00
_cell.angle_beta   90.00
_cell.angle_gamma   90.00
#
_symmetry.space_group_name_H-M   'P 1'
#
loop_
_entity.id
_entity.type
_entity.pdbx_description
1 polymer ?
#
loop_
_entity_poly.entity_id
_entity_poly.type
_entity_poly.pdbx_seq_one_letter_code
_entity_poly.pdbx_strand_id
1 'polypeptide(L)'
;MSMQEFSDNLSTLSYVSRRRAPLWLFDPKKKTLLGRTATSWALCLLFYLVYYTCLVAFFMGMMMVFLHTQVPTEEPTRTGMQSILQLKPGLGFRPMVDVRKSLIKFAKSDPQQYLLYTENINAYLEIYESVNSKPSGQFANCENGTKTPDDVEKVCRFPLSKLDPCNRENKFGYPDGKPCIIVKLNKVRSIYSDKQVAPNSYM
;
A
#
# COMPACT_ATOMS: atom_id res chain seq x y z
N MET A 1 67.02 28.05 -14.17
CA MET A 1 65.86 28.49 -13.36
C MET A 1 66.44 29.17 -12.13
N SER A 2 66.18 30.46 -11.94
CA SER A 2 66.89 31.27 -10.93
C SER A 2 66.26 31.09 -9.55
N MET A 3 67.05 31.12 -8.47
CA MET A 3 66.53 31.03 -7.09
C MET A 3 65.57 32.16 -6.72
N GLN A 4 65.63 33.29 -7.43
CA GLN A 4 64.70 34.41 -7.26
C GLN A 4 63.28 34.06 -7.75
N GLU A 5 63.13 33.37 -8.89
CA GLU A 5 61.81 32.92 -9.35
C GLU A 5 61.14 31.95 -8.37
N PHE A 6 61.91 31.11 -7.68
CA PHE A 6 61.37 30.17 -6.70
C PHE A 6 60.88 30.89 -5.43
N SER A 7 61.62 31.90 -4.98
CA SER A 7 61.23 32.77 -3.86
C SER A 7 59.96 33.58 -4.18
N ASP A 8 59.84 34.10 -5.38
CA ASP A 8 58.68 34.89 -5.81
C ASP A 8 57.41 34.04 -5.96
N ASN A 9 57.54 32.77 -6.35
CA ASN A 9 56.41 31.83 -6.38
C ASN A 9 55.97 31.38 -4.97
N LEU A 10 56.88 31.37 -3.99
CA LEU A 10 56.53 31.04 -2.59
C LEU A 10 55.87 32.23 -1.88
N SER A 11 56.31 33.45 -2.16
CA SER A 11 55.71 34.67 -1.58
C SER A 11 54.28 34.89 -2.07
N THR A 12 53.98 34.59 -3.33
CA THR A 12 52.62 34.64 -3.89
C THR A 12 51.67 33.60 -3.30
N LEU A 13 52.14 32.40 -2.98
CA LEU A 13 51.33 31.36 -2.31
C LEU A 13 51.02 31.71 -0.85
N SER A 14 51.92 32.41 -0.17
CA SER A 14 51.74 32.84 1.23
C SER A 14 50.74 33.99 1.41
N TYR A 15 50.49 34.80 0.37
CA TYR A 15 49.57 35.95 0.41
C TYR A 15 48.08 35.58 0.30
N VAL A 16 47.74 34.30 0.10
CA VAL A 16 46.35 33.85 -0.02
C VAL A 16 45.68 33.84 1.37
N SER A 17 45.25 35.02 1.80
CA SER A 17 44.40 35.24 2.97
C SER A 17 43.22 34.25 2.98
N ARG A 18 43.09 33.50 4.08
CA ARG A 18 42.03 32.51 4.31
C ARG A 18 40.66 33.21 4.38
N ARG A 19 40.01 33.41 3.23
CA ARG A 19 38.66 33.98 3.16
C ARG A 19 37.64 33.01 3.77
N ARG A 20 36.67 33.55 4.54
CA ARG A 20 35.59 32.80 5.22
C ARG A 20 34.69 32.02 4.25
N ALA A 21 34.58 32.49 3.01
CA ALA A 21 34.02 31.74 1.88
C ALA A 21 35.09 31.62 0.79
N PRO A 22 35.29 30.43 0.22
CA PRO A 22 36.29 30.25 -0.82
C PRO A 22 35.86 30.94 -2.12
N LEU A 23 36.82 31.48 -2.88
CA LEU A 23 36.55 32.25 -4.11
C LEU A 23 35.68 31.51 -5.14
N TRP A 24 35.72 30.18 -5.16
CA TRP A 24 34.93 29.37 -6.08
C TRP A 24 33.42 29.42 -5.78
N LEU A 25 33.04 29.75 -4.55
CA LEU A 25 31.64 29.82 -4.12
C LEU A 25 31.03 31.20 -4.38
N PHE A 26 31.73 32.26 -3.95
CA PHE A 26 31.26 33.63 -4.11
C PHE A 26 32.44 34.59 -4.30
N ASP A 27 32.44 35.31 -5.44
CA ASP A 27 33.40 36.40 -5.68
C ASP A 27 32.69 37.75 -5.47
N PRO A 28 32.95 38.45 -4.35
CA PRO A 28 32.31 39.74 -4.05
C PRO A 28 32.74 40.85 -5.01
N LYS A 29 33.87 40.71 -5.71
CA LYS A 29 34.36 41.73 -6.67
C LYS A 29 33.60 41.68 -8.00
N LYS A 30 33.25 40.47 -8.45
CA LYS A 30 32.53 40.23 -9.71
C LYS A 30 31.04 39.96 -9.50
N LYS A 31 30.58 39.86 -8.24
CA LYS A 31 29.22 39.44 -7.85
C LYS A 31 28.80 38.13 -8.54
N THR A 32 29.74 37.18 -8.65
CA THR A 32 29.51 35.87 -9.27
C THR A 32 29.36 34.78 -8.21
N LEU A 33 28.33 33.97 -8.34
CA LEU A 33 28.07 32.77 -7.52
C LEU A 33 28.39 31.54 -8.37
N LEU A 34 29.22 30.61 -7.86
CA LEU A 34 29.61 29.38 -8.56
C LEU A 34 30.05 29.59 -10.02
N GLY A 35 30.83 30.65 -10.27
CA GLY A 35 31.38 30.96 -11.60
C GLY A 35 30.41 31.63 -12.60
N ARG A 36 29.18 31.98 -12.19
CA ARG A 36 28.18 32.66 -13.05
C ARG A 36 27.65 33.94 -12.40
N THR A 37 27.25 34.92 -13.22
CA THR A 37 26.63 36.16 -12.74
C THR A 37 25.21 35.87 -12.24
N ALA A 38 24.73 36.62 -11.24
CA ALA A 38 23.39 36.46 -10.69
C ALA A 38 22.29 36.52 -11.77
N THR A 39 22.47 37.35 -12.78
CA THR A 39 21.55 37.48 -13.93
C THR A 39 21.49 36.19 -14.75
N SER A 40 22.63 35.54 -15.01
CA SER A 40 22.65 34.27 -15.75
C SER A 40 22.05 33.12 -14.94
N TRP A 41 22.25 33.10 -13.61
CA TRP A 41 21.58 32.15 -12.71
C TRP A 41 20.07 32.32 -12.73
N ALA A 42 19.58 33.57 -12.63
CA ALA A 42 18.15 33.86 -12.70
C ALA A 42 17.56 33.41 -14.05
N LEU A 43 18.26 33.65 -15.16
CA LEU A 43 17.81 33.22 -16.49
C LEU A 43 17.77 31.69 -16.63
N CYS A 44 18.79 30.98 -16.14
CA CYS A 44 18.81 29.51 -16.13
C CYS A 44 17.69 28.94 -15.26
N LEU A 45 17.49 29.47 -14.05
CA LEU A 45 16.44 29.02 -13.15
C LEU A 45 15.05 29.26 -13.75
N LEU A 46 14.82 30.44 -14.34
CA LEU A 46 13.57 30.76 -15.02
C LEU A 46 13.30 29.80 -16.20
N PHE A 47 14.31 29.52 -17.01
CA PHE A 47 14.21 28.55 -18.11
C PHE A 47 13.80 27.16 -17.60
N TYR A 48 14.49 26.65 -16.57
CA TYR A 48 14.15 25.34 -15.99
C TYR A 48 12.77 25.35 -15.35
N LEU A 49 12.37 26.44 -14.69
CA LEU A 49 11.04 26.56 -14.11
C LEU A 49 9.96 26.40 -15.18
N VAL A 50 10.04 27.20 -16.25
CA VAL A 50 9.07 27.14 -17.36
C VAL A 50 9.10 25.77 -18.03
N TYR A 51 10.29 25.26 -18.35
CA TYR A 51 10.46 23.95 -18.98
C TYR A 51 9.83 22.82 -18.15
N TYR A 52 10.14 22.73 -16.86
CA TYR A 52 9.56 21.71 -15.99
C TYR A 52 8.07 21.90 -15.76
N THR A 53 7.56 23.15 -15.71
CA THR A 53 6.10 23.36 -15.64
C THR A 53 5.38 22.82 -16.87
N CYS A 54 5.95 23.00 -18.07
CA CYS A 54 5.39 22.44 -19.30
C CYS A 54 5.43 20.91 -19.30
N LEU A 55 6.53 20.30 -18.85
CA LEU A 55 6.64 18.84 -18.74
C LEU A 55 5.65 18.26 -17.75
N VAL A 56 5.50 18.86 -16.57
CA VAL A 56 4.52 18.43 -15.57
C VAL A 56 3.10 18.57 -16.09
N ALA A 57 2.77 19.70 -16.74
CA ALA A 57 1.45 19.89 -17.34
C ALA A 57 1.14 18.85 -18.42
N PHE A 58 2.10 18.54 -19.29
CA PHE A 58 1.96 17.49 -20.30
C PHE A 58 1.75 16.11 -19.68
N PHE A 59 2.58 15.75 -18.69
CA PHE A 59 2.46 14.47 -17.99
C PHE A 59 1.11 14.34 -17.26
N MET A 60 0.69 15.39 -16.56
CA MET A 60 -0.61 15.42 -15.86
C MET A 60 -1.77 15.33 -16.85
N GLY A 61 -1.69 16.01 -18.00
CA GLY A 61 -2.70 15.89 -19.06
C GLY A 61 -2.81 14.47 -19.60
N MET A 62 -1.68 13.83 -19.91
CA MET A 62 -1.65 12.43 -20.36
C MET A 62 -2.17 11.47 -19.29
N MET A 63 -1.81 11.68 -18.02
CA MET A 63 -2.30 10.88 -16.91
C MET A 63 -3.82 11.04 -16.72
N MET A 64 -4.34 12.27 -16.85
CA MET A 64 -5.77 12.54 -16.75
C MET A 64 -6.56 11.82 -17.86
N VAL A 65 -6.11 11.90 -19.11
CA VAL A 65 -6.73 11.17 -20.22
C VAL A 65 -6.67 9.66 -19.99
N PHE A 66 -5.55 9.14 -19.50
CA PHE A 66 -5.41 7.72 -19.17
C PHE A 66 -6.41 7.29 -18.07
N LEU A 67 -6.51 8.04 -16.97
CA LEU A 67 -7.44 7.72 -15.88
C LEU A 67 -8.91 7.75 -16.34
N HIS A 68 -9.30 8.73 -17.15
CA HIS A 68 -10.68 8.81 -17.64
C HIS A 68 -11.03 7.75 -18.70
N THR A 69 -10.06 7.30 -19.50
CA THR A 69 -10.33 6.34 -20.60
C THR A 69 -10.11 4.88 -20.19
N GLN A 70 -9.12 4.61 -19.32
CA GLN A 70 -8.69 3.26 -18.97
C GLN A 70 -9.07 2.85 -17.54
N VAL A 71 -9.65 3.73 -16.72
CA VAL A 71 -10.01 3.41 -15.33
C VAL A 71 -11.49 3.76 -15.08
N PRO A 72 -12.43 2.83 -15.31
CA PRO A 72 -13.81 2.99 -14.90
C PRO A 72 -13.90 3.19 -13.39
N THR A 73 -14.88 3.96 -12.92
CA THR A 73 -15.08 4.25 -11.49
C THR A 73 -15.59 3.03 -10.72
N GLU A 74 -16.44 2.22 -11.36
CA GLU A 74 -17.15 1.13 -10.68
C GLU A 74 -16.38 -0.20 -10.67
N GLU A 75 -15.60 -0.47 -11.73
CA GLU A 75 -14.95 -1.77 -11.92
C GLU A 75 -13.57 -1.69 -12.56
N PRO A 76 -12.68 -2.67 -12.27
CA PRO A 76 -11.35 -2.70 -12.84
C PRO A 76 -11.47 -3.16 -14.29
N THR A 77 -10.71 -2.55 -15.19
CA THR A 77 -10.76 -2.89 -16.63
C THR A 77 -10.41 -4.34 -16.96
N ARG A 78 -9.66 -5.02 -16.10
CA ARG A 78 -9.24 -6.41 -16.30
C ARG A 78 -9.66 -7.25 -15.12
N THR A 79 -10.76 -7.98 -15.28
CA THR A 79 -11.25 -8.96 -14.31
C THR A 79 -11.47 -10.33 -14.95
N GLY A 80 -11.59 -11.36 -14.12
CA GLY A 80 -11.89 -12.72 -14.58
C GLY A 80 -10.72 -13.41 -15.25
N MET A 81 -10.99 -14.10 -16.37
CA MET A 81 -9.98 -14.86 -17.14
C MET A 81 -8.94 -13.97 -17.83
N GLN A 82 -9.25 -12.70 -18.07
CA GLN A 82 -8.32 -11.72 -18.63
C GLN A 82 -7.35 -11.16 -17.58
N SER A 83 -7.57 -11.49 -16.30
CA SER A 83 -6.68 -11.08 -15.20
C SER A 83 -5.63 -12.17 -14.94
N ILE A 84 -4.47 -11.76 -14.42
CA ILE A 84 -3.40 -12.68 -14.01
C ILE A 84 -3.89 -13.72 -12.98
N LEU A 85 -4.92 -13.38 -12.20
CA LEU A 85 -5.49 -14.24 -11.17
C LEU A 85 -6.38 -15.35 -11.74
N GLN A 86 -6.80 -15.29 -13.01
CA GLN A 86 -7.57 -16.35 -13.69
C GLN A 86 -8.74 -16.91 -12.85
N LEU A 87 -9.56 -16.05 -12.23
CA LEU A 87 -10.67 -16.43 -11.35
C LEU A 87 -10.30 -17.32 -10.13
N LYS A 88 -9.03 -17.40 -9.76
CA LYS A 88 -8.56 -18.15 -8.58
C LYS A 88 -8.37 -17.18 -7.40
N PRO A 89 -9.34 -17.05 -6.47
CA PRO A 89 -9.17 -16.18 -5.32
C PRO A 89 -8.09 -16.73 -4.39
N GLY A 90 -7.30 -15.82 -3.83
CA GLY A 90 -6.36 -16.16 -2.76
C GLY A 90 -7.09 -16.56 -1.48
N LEU A 91 -6.44 -17.39 -0.67
CA LEU A 91 -6.92 -17.84 0.62
C LEU A 91 -6.03 -17.25 1.72
N GLY A 92 -6.63 -16.47 2.61
CA GLY A 92 -6.00 -16.03 3.85
C GLY A 92 -6.54 -16.83 5.04
N PHE A 93 -5.80 -16.84 6.14
CA PHE A 93 -6.27 -17.43 7.39
C PHE A 93 -6.03 -16.49 8.57
N ARG A 94 -6.78 -16.72 9.65
CA ARG A 94 -6.65 -16.07 10.95
C ARG A 94 -6.61 -17.15 12.03
N PRO A 95 -5.82 -16.97 13.10
CA PRO A 95 -5.06 -15.78 13.47
C PRO A 95 -3.71 -15.63 12.75
N MET A 96 -3.26 -14.38 12.59
CA MET A 96 -1.95 -14.06 12.04
C MET A 96 -1.24 -13.07 12.98
N VAL A 97 -0.35 -13.61 13.82
CA VAL A 97 0.38 -12.83 14.83
C VAL A 97 1.69 -12.25 14.28
N ASP A 98 2.39 -12.99 13.41
CA ASP A 98 3.56 -12.52 12.67
C ASP A 98 3.24 -12.53 11.17
N VAL A 99 3.36 -11.38 10.52
CA VAL A 99 3.05 -11.25 9.09
C VAL A 99 4.03 -12.03 8.20
N ARG A 100 5.20 -12.38 8.70
CA ARG A 100 6.24 -13.11 7.95
C ARG A 100 6.15 -14.62 8.11
N LYS A 101 5.38 -15.13 9.08
CA LYS A 101 5.33 -16.56 9.42
C LYS A 101 3.89 -17.04 9.44
N SER A 102 3.63 -18.15 8.76
CA SER A 102 2.34 -18.84 8.81
C SER A 102 2.24 -19.86 9.94
N LEU A 103 3.35 -20.13 10.66
CA LEU A 103 3.39 -21.14 11.71
C LEU A 103 2.68 -20.65 12.97
N ILE A 104 1.63 -21.37 13.37
CA ILE A 104 0.98 -21.23 14.68
C ILE A 104 1.70 -22.17 15.65
N LYS A 105 2.47 -21.61 16.58
CA LYS A 105 3.18 -22.36 17.61
C LYS A 105 2.81 -21.81 18.97
N PHE A 106 2.28 -22.68 19.83
CA PHE A 106 1.95 -22.37 21.21
C PHE A 106 2.10 -23.63 22.07
N ALA A 107 2.39 -23.44 23.36
CA ALA A 107 2.30 -24.49 24.35
C ALA A 107 0.89 -24.47 24.97
N LYS A 108 0.23 -25.64 25.03
CA LYS A 108 -1.08 -25.79 25.68
C LYS A 108 -1.05 -25.39 27.16
N SER A 109 0.09 -25.61 27.82
CA SER A 109 0.31 -25.34 29.24
C SER A 109 0.42 -23.85 29.58
N ASP A 110 0.83 -23.01 28.63
CA ASP A 110 1.07 -21.59 28.88
C ASP A 110 -0.06 -20.71 28.30
N PRO A 111 -0.90 -20.11 29.15
CA PRO A 111 -1.98 -19.24 28.69
C PRO A 111 -1.49 -18.00 27.96
N GLN A 112 -0.32 -17.46 28.30
CA GLN A 112 0.18 -16.23 27.69
C GLN A 112 0.50 -16.43 26.20
N GLN A 113 0.94 -17.62 25.81
CA GLN A 113 1.29 -17.92 24.42
C GLN A 113 0.07 -18.00 23.51
N TYR A 114 -1.01 -18.67 23.95
CA TYR A 114 -2.20 -18.77 23.11
C TYR A 114 -3.09 -17.51 23.18
N LEU A 115 -2.99 -16.70 24.24
CA LEU A 115 -3.76 -15.47 24.39
C LEU A 115 -3.57 -14.53 23.19
N LEU A 116 -2.33 -14.34 22.73
CA LEU A 116 -2.01 -13.51 21.57
C LEU A 116 -2.80 -13.93 20.31
N TYR A 117 -2.97 -15.24 20.10
CA TYR A 117 -3.74 -15.77 18.97
C TYR A 117 -5.24 -15.55 19.18
N THR A 118 -5.75 -15.79 20.38
CA THR A 118 -7.18 -15.60 20.69
C THR A 118 -7.59 -14.13 20.59
N GLU A 119 -6.74 -13.20 21.01
CA GLU A 119 -6.96 -11.75 20.89
C GLU A 119 -6.96 -11.32 19.42
N ASN A 120 -6.06 -11.87 18.60
CA ASN A 120 -6.04 -11.61 17.16
C ASN A 120 -7.35 -12.07 16.48
N ILE A 121 -7.89 -13.23 16.88
CA ILE A 121 -9.20 -13.69 16.41
C ILE A 121 -10.32 -12.77 16.93
N ASN A 122 -10.28 -12.38 18.21
CA ASN A 122 -11.30 -11.51 18.80
C ASN A 122 -11.39 -10.15 18.11
N ALA A 123 -10.24 -9.51 17.87
CA ALA A 123 -10.14 -8.25 17.13
C ALA A 123 -10.66 -8.40 15.69
N TYR A 124 -10.44 -9.56 15.07
CA TYR A 124 -11.01 -9.85 13.75
C TYR A 124 -12.54 -10.00 13.78
N LEU A 125 -13.09 -10.68 14.78
CA LEU A 125 -14.53 -10.93 14.92
C LEU A 125 -15.31 -9.70 15.37
N GLU A 126 -14.70 -8.77 16.09
CA GLU A 126 -15.32 -7.51 16.54
C GLU A 126 -15.89 -6.68 15.37
N ILE A 127 -15.22 -6.71 14.21
CA ILE A 127 -15.70 -6.07 12.98
C ILE A 127 -17.04 -6.68 12.55
N TYR A 128 -17.20 -7.98 12.66
CA TYR A 128 -18.45 -8.67 12.29
C TYR A 128 -19.56 -8.40 13.30
N GLU A 129 -19.24 -8.27 14.58
CA GLU A 129 -20.21 -7.92 15.62
C GLU A 129 -20.75 -6.51 15.43
N SER A 130 -19.86 -5.53 15.28
CA SER A 130 -20.26 -4.15 15.06
C SER A 130 -21.09 -3.97 13.79
N VAL A 131 -20.84 -4.76 12.74
CA VAL A 131 -21.67 -4.81 11.53
C VAL A 131 -23.02 -5.46 11.81
N ASN A 132 -23.05 -6.56 12.55
CA ASN A 132 -24.30 -7.26 12.88
C ASN A 132 -25.20 -6.44 13.83
N SER A 133 -24.64 -5.57 14.67
CA SER A 133 -25.40 -4.67 15.56
C SER A 133 -26.05 -3.48 14.86
N LYS A 134 -25.66 -3.15 13.62
CA LYS A 134 -26.23 -2.02 12.86
C LYS A 134 -27.67 -2.31 12.39
N PRO A 135 -28.53 -1.28 12.23
CA PRO A 135 -29.92 -1.45 11.81
C PRO A 135 -30.07 -2.11 10.43
N SER A 136 -31.19 -2.83 10.24
CA SER A 136 -31.43 -3.71 9.08
C SER A 136 -31.60 -3.04 7.72
N GLY A 137 -31.70 -1.71 7.64
CA GLY A 137 -31.94 -1.00 6.37
C GLY A 137 -30.81 -1.12 5.33
N GLN A 138 -29.58 -1.43 5.76
CA GLN A 138 -28.41 -1.52 4.88
C GLN A 138 -28.07 -2.96 4.46
N PHE A 139 -28.85 -3.94 4.93
CA PHE A 139 -28.53 -5.35 4.76
C PHE A 139 -29.57 -6.06 3.90
N ALA A 140 -29.11 -6.93 3.02
CA ALA A 140 -29.95 -7.86 2.27
C ALA A 140 -30.05 -9.20 3.00
N ASN A 141 -31.15 -9.92 2.79
CA ASN A 141 -31.28 -11.30 3.22
C ASN A 141 -30.56 -12.19 2.22
N CYS A 142 -29.66 -13.03 2.73
CA CYS A 142 -28.78 -13.86 1.91
C CYS A 142 -28.88 -15.34 2.30
N GLU A 143 -30.11 -15.83 2.34
CA GLU A 143 -30.42 -17.23 2.60
C GLU A 143 -30.20 -18.05 1.32
N ASN A 144 -29.65 -19.26 1.43
CA ASN A 144 -29.47 -20.20 0.33
C ASN A 144 -28.72 -19.67 -0.92
N GLY A 145 -27.81 -18.70 -0.72
CA GLY A 145 -26.93 -18.20 -1.78
C GLY A 145 -27.62 -17.25 -2.77
N THR A 146 -28.85 -16.83 -2.50
CA THR A 146 -29.56 -15.78 -3.23
C THR A 146 -29.63 -14.52 -2.37
N LYS A 147 -29.34 -13.38 -2.98
CA LYS A 147 -29.36 -12.07 -2.29
C LYS A 147 -30.69 -11.40 -2.62
N THR A 148 -31.51 -11.15 -1.61
CA THR A 148 -32.79 -10.47 -1.75
C THR A 148 -32.85 -9.26 -0.81
N PRO A 149 -33.07 -8.04 -1.32
CA PRO A 149 -33.04 -7.60 -2.73
C PRO A 149 -31.61 -7.55 -3.31
N ASP A 150 -31.49 -7.69 -4.64
CA ASP A 150 -30.19 -7.67 -5.34
C ASP A 150 -29.70 -6.24 -5.62
N ASP A 151 -29.75 -5.39 -4.58
CA ASP A 151 -29.25 -4.02 -4.66
C ASP A 151 -27.73 -4.01 -4.43
N VAL A 152 -26.96 -3.38 -5.32
CA VAL A 152 -25.48 -3.33 -5.22
C VAL A 152 -25.00 -2.75 -3.88
N GLU A 153 -25.76 -1.81 -3.31
CA GLU A 153 -25.43 -1.13 -2.06
C GLU A 153 -25.68 -1.98 -0.79
N LYS A 154 -26.61 -2.95 -0.86
CA LYS A 154 -26.95 -3.78 0.30
C LYS A 154 -26.01 -4.96 0.41
N VAL A 155 -25.59 -5.28 1.63
CA VAL A 155 -24.65 -6.38 1.89
C VAL A 155 -25.28 -7.49 2.70
N CYS A 156 -24.79 -8.71 2.51
CA CYS A 156 -25.20 -9.87 3.29
C CYS A 156 -24.60 -9.82 4.69
N ARG A 157 -25.43 -10.05 5.72
CA ARG A 157 -24.92 -10.28 7.08
C ARG A 157 -24.29 -11.66 7.19
N PHE A 158 -23.19 -11.74 7.92
CA PHE A 158 -22.56 -13.01 8.27
C PHE A 158 -22.82 -13.29 9.76
N PRO A 159 -23.72 -14.23 10.11
CA PRO A 159 -23.97 -14.57 11.50
C PRO A 159 -22.78 -15.35 12.07
N LEU A 160 -22.28 -14.92 13.22
CA LEU A 160 -21.15 -15.57 13.89
C LEU A 160 -21.47 -17.00 14.36
N SER A 161 -22.75 -17.33 14.53
CA SER A 161 -23.21 -18.69 14.86
C SER A 161 -22.85 -19.73 13.79
N LYS A 162 -22.53 -19.32 12.55
CA LYS A 162 -22.04 -20.24 11.51
C LYS A 162 -20.60 -20.70 11.72
N LEU A 163 -19.88 -20.11 12.66
CA LEU A 163 -18.48 -20.47 12.97
C LEU A 163 -18.39 -21.59 14.01
N ASP A 164 -19.52 -22.10 14.53
CA ASP A 164 -19.53 -23.17 15.53
C ASP A 164 -18.81 -24.42 14.97
N PRO A 165 -17.77 -24.96 15.64
CA PRO A 165 -17.44 -24.95 17.08
C PRO A 165 -16.54 -23.81 17.62
N CYS A 166 -16.21 -22.80 16.80
CA CYS A 166 -15.17 -21.82 17.12
C CYS A 166 -15.71 -20.56 17.84
N ASN A 167 -16.00 -20.72 19.13
CA ASN A 167 -16.59 -19.66 19.96
C ASN A 167 -15.58 -18.99 20.91
N ARG A 168 -15.90 -17.76 21.34
CA ARG A 168 -15.07 -16.98 22.28
C ARG A 168 -15.00 -17.59 23.67
N GLU A 169 -16.10 -18.17 24.14
CA GLU A 169 -16.21 -18.79 25.46
C GLU A 169 -15.20 -19.94 25.62
N ASN A 170 -15.04 -20.76 24.58
CA ASN A 170 -14.07 -21.84 24.56
C ASN A 170 -12.66 -21.40 24.10
N LYS A 171 -12.38 -20.08 24.06
CA LYS A 171 -11.11 -19.50 23.59
C LYS A 171 -10.63 -20.12 22.27
N PHE A 172 -11.57 -20.37 21.34
CA PHE A 172 -11.28 -20.96 20.03
C PHE A 172 -10.55 -22.32 20.08
N GLY A 173 -10.74 -23.12 21.13
CA GLY A 173 -10.18 -24.47 21.28
C GLY A 173 -8.67 -24.54 21.57
N TYR A 174 -8.02 -23.39 21.79
CA TYR A 174 -6.61 -23.33 22.18
C TYR A 174 -6.30 -24.04 23.51
N PRO A 175 -7.12 -23.91 24.57
CA PRO A 175 -6.88 -24.60 25.84
C PRO A 175 -6.92 -26.12 25.74
N ASP A 176 -7.66 -26.68 24.77
CA ASP A 176 -7.79 -28.12 24.55
C ASP A 176 -6.68 -28.69 23.67
N GLY A 177 -5.89 -27.84 23.02
CA GLY A 177 -4.92 -28.22 21.99
C GLY A 177 -5.55 -28.49 20.63
N LYS A 178 -6.79 -28.04 20.41
CA LYS A 178 -7.52 -28.13 19.13
C LYS A 178 -7.83 -26.71 18.64
N PRO A 179 -6.82 -25.96 18.14
CA PRO A 179 -7.00 -24.55 17.78
C PRO A 179 -7.90 -24.41 16.55
N CYS A 180 -8.82 -23.46 16.60
CA CYS A 180 -9.62 -23.04 15.46
C CYS A 180 -8.85 -22.06 14.57
N ILE A 181 -8.93 -22.28 13.26
CA ILE A 181 -8.37 -21.40 12.24
C ILE A 181 -9.52 -20.93 11.35
N ILE A 182 -9.70 -19.61 11.27
CA ILE A 182 -10.71 -19.00 10.41
C ILE A 182 -10.09 -18.77 9.04
N VAL A 183 -10.73 -19.34 8.02
CA VAL A 183 -10.29 -19.20 6.64
C VAL A 183 -11.08 -18.08 5.96
N LYS A 184 -10.38 -17.19 5.26
CA LYS A 184 -10.94 -16.04 4.57
C LYS A 184 -10.58 -16.11 3.08
N LEU A 185 -11.59 -16.05 2.23
CA LEU A 185 -11.40 -15.88 0.79
C LEU A 185 -11.16 -14.40 0.45
N ASN A 186 -10.23 -14.15 -0.46
CA ASN A 186 -10.01 -12.81 -1.00
C ASN A 186 -11.19 -12.42 -1.91
N LYS A 187 -11.73 -11.23 -1.70
CA LYS A 187 -12.85 -10.71 -2.49
C LYS A 187 -12.41 -10.43 -3.92
N VAL A 188 -13.01 -11.12 -4.89
CA VAL A 188 -12.85 -10.87 -6.32
C VAL A 188 -14.21 -10.55 -6.90
N ARG A 189 -14.35 -9.42 -7.61
CA ARG A 189 -15.63 -8.90 -8.11
C ARG A 189 -16.26 -9.82 -9.19
N SER A 190 -15.44 -10.44 -10.04
CA SER A 190 -15.91 -11.21 -11.21
C SER A 190 -16.40 -12.63 -10.92
N ILE A 191 -16.21 -13.17 -9.70
CA ILE A 191 -16.64 -14.55 -9.38
C ILE A 191 -18.18 -14.68 -9.39
N TYR A 192 -18.90 -13.59 -9.15
CA TYR A 192 -20.36 -13.61 -9.07
C TYR A 192 -21.08 -13.56 -10.43
N SER A 193 -20.42 -13.13 -11.51
CA SER A 193 -21.00 -13.23 -12.87
C SER A 193 -20.94 -14.64 -13.43
N ASP A 194 -20.09 -15.51 -12.87
CA ASP A 194 -19.85 -16.86 -13.39
C ASP A 194 -20.54 -17.96 -12.59
N LYS A 195 -21.77 -17.70 -12.11
CA LYS A 195 -22.66 -18.79 -11.69
C LYS A 195 -23.22 -19.60 -12.89
N GLN A 196 -22.76 -19.34 -14.12
CA GLN A 196 -23.14 -20.10 -15.31
C GLN A 196 -22.08 -21.06 -15.85
N VAL A 197 -20.80 -20.97 -15.45
CA VAL A 197 -19.81 -21.97 -15.84
C VAL A 197 -19.35 -22.75 -14.61
N ALA A 198 -20.25 -23.61 -14.12
CA ALA A 198 -19.75 -24.88 -13.60
C ALA A 198 -18.94 -25.54 -14.73
N PRO A 199 -17.72 -26.02 -14.48
CA PRO A 199 -17.05 -26.85 -15.47
C PRO A 199 -17.92 -28.09 -15.63
N ASN A 200 -18.66 -28.15 -16.74
CA ASN A 200 -19.13 -29.41 -17.28
C ASN A 200 -17.89 -30.26 -17.49
N SER A 201 -17.72 -31.18 -16.57
CA SER A 201 -16.77 -32.27 -16.60
C SER A 201 -17.11 -33.23 -17.74
N TYR A 202 -17.03 -32.81 -19.00
CA TYR A 202 -17.07 -33.69 -20.18
C TYR A 202 -16.37 -33.00 -21.36
N MET A 203 -15.05 -33.18 -21.48
CA MET A 203 -14.34 -33.80 -22.61
C MET A 203 -12.82 -33.60 -22.46
#